data_AF-A0A924KPC7-F1
#
_entry.id   AF-A0A924KPC7-F1
#
_cell.length_a   1.000
_cell.length_b   1.000
_cell.length_c   1.000
_cell.angle_alpha   90.00
_cell.angle_beta   90.00
_cell.angle_gamma   90.00
#
_symmetry.space_group_name_H-M   'P 1'
#
loop_
_entity.id
_entity.type
_entity.pdbx_description
1 polymer ?
#
loop_
_entity_poly.entity_id
_entity_poly.type
_entity_poly.pdbx_seq_one_letter_code
_entity_poly.pdbx_strand_id
1 'polypeptide(L)'
;EPFCGLNTGFEAASWLPDRQSVTSLALIPLRSESSASSGLAPAFGLLTLGSPDAHRFHSGMGTDFLARIGDLAGAALSRLR
;
A
#
# COMPACT_ATOMS: atom_id res chain seq x y z
N GLU A 1 4.82 -7.15 3.91
CA GLU A 1 5.45 -6.00 3.20
C GLU A 1 4.46 -5.32 2.25
N PRO A 2 4.77 -4.12 1.73
CA PRO A 2 4.10 -3.55 0.56
C PRO A 2 4.26 -4.43 -0.70
N PHE A 3 3.26 -4.43 -1.56
CA PHE A 3 3.36 -5.00 -2.92
C PHE A 3 3.64 -3.89 -3.92
N CYS A 4 4.53 -4.13 -4.89
CA CYS A 4 4.78 -3.27 -6.04
C CYS A 4 4.76 -4.08 -7.34
N GLY A 5 4.12 -3.56 -8.39
CA GLY A 5 4.14 -4.21 -9.70
C GLY A 5 3.21 -3.58 -10.73
N LEU A 6 3.14 -4.24 -11.89
CA LEU A 6 2.21 -3.86 -12.95
C LEU A 6 0.76 -3.96 -12.47
N ASN A 7 -0.08 -3.07 -12.96
CA ASN A 7 -1.52 -3.11 -12.72
C ASN A 7 -2.18 -4.19 -13.59
N THR A 8 -2.17 -5.43 -13.11
CA THR A 8 -2.77 -6.60 -13.77
C THR A 8 -4.25 -6.80 -13.40
N GLY A 9 -4.97 -5.74 -13.04
CA GLY A 9 -6.40 -5.80 -12.72
C GLY A 9 -6.73 -5.84 -11.24
N PHE A 10 -5.88 -5.30 -10.36
CA PHE A 10 -6.20 -5.19 -8.94
C PHE A 10 -7.46 -4.33 -8.73
N GLU A 11 -8.34 -4.78 -7.82
CA GLU A 11 -9.54 -4.05 -7.46
C GLU A 11 -9.20 -2.67 -6.88
N ALA A 12 -8.15 -2.60 -6.04
CA ALA A 12 -7.68 -1.38 -5.40
C ALA A 12 -7.35 -0.23 -6.38
N ALA A 13 -6.98 -0.54 -7.63
CA ALA A 13 -6.77 0.48 -8.66
C ALA A 13 -8.06 1.25 -8.99
N SER A 14 -9.25 0.68 -8.74
CA SER A 14 -10.54 1.36 -8.91
C SER A 14 -10.80 2.49 -7.93
N TRP A 15 -10.05 2.54 -6.83
CA TRP A 15 -10.18 3.61 -5.84
C TRP A 15 -9.43 4.89 -6.28
N LEU A 16 -8.62 4.80 -7.34
CA LEU A 16 -7.88 5.93 -7.88
C LEU A 16 -8.75 6.68 -8.93
N PRO A 17 -8.73 8.03 -8.97
CA PRO A 17 -9.60 8.83 -9.84
C PRO A 17 -9.45 8.54 -11.33
N ASP A 18 -8.23 8.25 -11.78
CA ASP A 18 -7.90 7.94 -13.19
C ASP A 18 -7.36 6.52 -13.32
N ARG A 19 -8.21 5.53 -13.04
CA ARG A 19 -7.83 4.10 -13.06
C ARG A 19 -7.17 3.68 -14.38
N GLN A 20 -7.62 4.22 -15.50
CA GLN A 20 -7.18 3.78 -16.83
C GLN A 20 -5.73 4.16 -17.13
N SER A 21 -5.22 5.26 -16.57
CA SER A 21 -3.83 5.63 -16.75
C SER A 21 -2.87 4.84 -15.86
N VAL A 22 -3.35 4.19 -14.79
CA VAL A 22 -2.50 3.48 -13.83
C VAL A 22 -1.91 2.20 -14.43
N THR A 23 -0.62 2.24 -14.72
CA THR A 23 0.15 1.14 -15.33
C THR A 23 0.98 0.37 -14.31
N SER A 24 1.48 1.02 -13.25
CA SER A 24 2.09 0.37 -12.09
C SER A 24 1.43 0.82 -10.80
N LEU A 25 1.51 -0.02 -9.76
CA LEU A 25 0.88 0.23 -8.46
C LEU A 25 1.75 -0.19 -7.28
N ALA A 26 1.50 0.45 -6.13
CA ALA A 26 1.94 -0.03 -4.83
C ALA A 26 0.75 -0.20 -3.87
N LEU A 27 0.66 -1.35 -3.21
CA LEU A 27 -0.35 -1.66 -2.19
C LEU A 27 0.33 -1.77 -0.83
N ILE A 28 -0.07 -0.90 0.10
CA ILE A 28 0.54 -0.78 1.42
C ILE A 28 -0.52 -1.11 2.49
N PRO A 29 -0.42 -2.27 3.18
CA PRO A 29 -1.37 -2.61 4.22
C PRO A 29 -1.20 -1.71 5.44
N LEU A 30 -2.30 -1.15 5.96
CA LEU A 30 -2.32 -0.32 7.16
C LEU A 30 -2.62 -1.19 8.37
N ARG A 31 -1.73 -1.21 9.36
CA ARG A 31 -1.80 -2.05 10.56
C ARG A 31 -1.66 -1.20 11.82
N SER A 32 -2.25 -1.64 12.92
CA SER A 32 -2.10 -0.98 14.22
C SER A 32 -1.04 -1.70 15.05
N GLU A 33 0.02 -1.00 15.44
CA GLU A 33 1.12 -1.56 16.22
C GLU A 33 0.68 -2.06 17.61
N SER A 34 -0.41 -1.51 18.16
CA SER A 34 -0.93 -1.88 19.48
C SER A 34 -1.45 -3.32 19.60
N SER A 35 -1.69 -4.01 18.47
CA SER A 35 -2.24 -5.37 18.46
C SER A 35 -1.18 -6.46 18.26
N ALA A 36 0.09 -6.09 18.12
CA ALA A 36 1.18 -7.00 17.77
C ALA A 36 1.91 -7.55 19.00
N SER A 37 1.20 -8.27 19.89
CA SER A 37 1.86 -8.98 20.99
C SER A 37 2.56 -10.27 20.57
N SER A 38 2.29 -10.79 19.35
CA SER A 38 2.89 -12.03 18.83
C SER A 38 2.81 -12.17 17.30
N GLY A 39 3.11 -11.10 16.54
CA GLY A 39 3.16 -11.14 15.06
C GLY A 39 2.65 -9.86 14.39
N LEU A 40 2.54 -9.87 13.05
CA LEU A 40 1.94 -8.74 12.33
C LEU A 40 0.44 -8.62 12.67
N ALA A 41 0.07 -7.50 13.30
CA ALA A 41 -1.34 -7.15 13.52
C ALA A 41 -2.13 -7.20 12.20
N PRO A 42 -3.40 -7.63 12.20
CA PRO A 42 -4.20 -7.68 10.99
C PRO A 42 -4.29 -6.29 10.33
N ALA A 43 -4.27 -6.27 9.00
CA ALA A 43 -4.47 -5.04 8.26
C ALA A 43 -5.92 -4.58 8.44
N PHE A 44 -6.10 -3.29 8.77
CA PHE A 44 -7.41 -2.68 8.94
C PHE A 44 -7.81 -1.80 7.76
N GLY A 45 -6.85 -1.49 6.89
CA GLY A 45 -7.03 -0.68 5.71
C GLY A 45 -5.91 -0.91 4.72
N LEU A 46 -6.04 -0.26 3.58
CA LEU A 46 -5.07 -0.33 2.49
C LEU A 46 -4.82 1.07 1.94
N LEU A 47 -3.55 1.44 1.83
CA LEU A 47 -3.12 2.63 1.10
C LEU A 47 -2.67 2.20 -0.30
N THR A 48 -3.29 2.78 -1.33
CA THR A 48 -3.04 2.46 -2.74
C THR A 48 -2.37 3.65 -3.41
N LEU A 49 -1.22 3.40 -4.06
CA LEU A 49 -0.53 4.37 -4.92
C LEU A 49 -0.51 3.83 -6.36
N GLY A 50 -0.70 4.72 -7.34
CA GLY A 50 -0.70 4.36 -8.76
C GLY A 50 0.13 5.34 -9.60
N SER A 51 0.68 4.85 -10.71
CA SER A 51 1.44 5.67 -11.66
C SER A 51 1.17 5.25 -13.11
N PRO A 52 1.17 6.20 -14.06
CA PRO A 52 1.16 5.89 -15.48
C PRO A 52 2.47 5.33 -16.02
N ASP A 53 3.56 5.43 -15.26
CA ASP A 53 4.84 4.83 -15.63
C ASP A 53 4.91 3.38 -15.12
N ALA A 54 5.04 2.41 -16.05
CA ALA A 54 5.14 0.99 -15.75
C ALA A 54 6.34 0.63 -14.85
N HIS A 55 7.39 1.46 -14.86
CA HIS A 55 8.62 1.25 -14.10
C HIS A 55 8.64 1.99 -12.76
N ARG A 56 7.63 2.81 -12.45
CA ARG A 56 7.62 3.57 -11.19
C ARG A 56 7.46 2.68 -9.97
N PHE A 57 6.51 1.74 -10.00
CA PHE A 57 6.32 0.76 -8.94
C PHE A 57 6.61 -0.65 -9.48
N HIS A 58 7.87 -1.09 -9.36
CA HIS A 58 8.30 -2.41 -9.82
C HIS A 58 8.78 -3.27 -8.65
N SER A 59 8.72 -4.60 -8.81
CA SER A 59 9.05 -5.58 -7.77
C SER A 59 10.50 -5.50 -7.27
N GLY A 60 11.39 -4.92 -8.06
CA GLY A 60 12.81 -4.73 -7.70
C GLY A 60 13.14 -3.40 -7.00
N MET A 61 12.19 -2.49 -6.78
CA MET A 61 12.50 -1.11 -6.37
C MET A 61 12.90 -0.94 -4.89
N GLY A 62 12.86 -2.01 -4.09
CA GLY A 62 12.96 -1.93 -2.63
C GLY A 62 11.72 -1.29 -2.00
N THR A 63 11.24 -1.82 -0.87
CA THR A 63 9.95 -1.39 -0.28
C THR A 63 10.08 -0.70 1.07
N ASP A 64 11.29 -0.45 1.57
CA ASP A 64 11.51 0.06 2.93
C ASP A 64 10.84 1.42 3.18
N PHE A 65 10.94 2.32 2.20
CA PHE A 65 10.29 3.62 2.28
C PHE A 65 8.76 3.51 2.31
N LEU A 66 8.19 2.63 1.48
CA LEU A 66 6.74 2.38 1.45
C LEU A 66 6.26 1.69 2.73
N ALA A 67 7.06 0.81 3.31
CA ALA A 67 6.78 0.18 4.60
C ALA A 67 6.72 1.25 5.70
N ARG A 68 7.69 2.16 5.74
CA ARG A 68 7.69 3.29 6.70
C ARG A 68 6.48 4.20 6.53
N ILE A 69 6.06 4.47 5.29
CA ILE A 69 4.81 5.23 5.04
C ILE A 69 3.61 4.47 5.61
N GLY A 70 3.55 3.15 5.40
CA GLY A 70 2.50 2.28 5.92
C GLY A 70 2.40 2.31 7.45
N ASP A 71 3.54 2.25 8.13
CA ASP A 71 3.61 2.29 9.60
C ASP A 71 3.09 3.63 10.14
N LEU A 72 3.56 4.75 9.57
CA LEU A 72 3.15 6.09 9.98
C LEU A 72 1.66 6.34 9.72
N ALA A 73 1.17 5.98 8.53
CA ALA A 73 -0.24 6.11 8.18
C ALA A 73 -1.12 5.20 9.05
N GLY A 74 -0.68 3.96 9.29
CA GLY A 74 -1.36 3.00 10.16
C GLY A 74 -1.49 3.50 11.59
N ALA A 75 -0.40 4.02 12.17
CA ALA A 75 -0.40 4.62 13.49
C ALA A 75 -1.34 5.83 13.58
N ALA A 76 -1.26 6.76 12.62
CA ALA A 76 -2.10 7.97 12.60
C ALA A 76 -3.59 7.65 12.49
N LEU A 77 -3.95 6.71 11.61
CA LEU A 77 -5.35 6.34 11.35
C LEU A 77 -5.91 5.37 12.40
N SER A 78 -5.06 4.65 13.16
CA SER A 78 -5.51 3.67 14.15
C SER A 78 -6.42 4.24 15.23
N ARG A 79 -6.31 5.54 15.52
CA ARG A 79 -7.13 6.26 16.51
C ARG A 79 -8.49 6.73 15.98
N LEU A 80 -8.69 6.70 14.67
CA LEU A 80 -9.90 7.18 14.00
C LEU A 80 -10.86 6.04 13.60
N ARG A 81 -10.46 4.81 13.85
CA ARG A 81 -11.25 3.61 13.60
C ARG A 81 -12.16 3.28 14.78
#